data_AF-A0A1M3TQT2-F1
#
_entry.id   AF-A0A1M3TQT2-F1
#
_cell.length_a   1.000
_cell.length_b   1.000
_cell.length_c   1.000
_cell.angle_alpha   90.00
_cell.angle_beta   90.00
_cell.angle_gamma   90.00
#
_symmetry.space_group_name_H-M   'P 1'
#
loop_
_entity.id
_entity.type
_entity.pdbx_description
1 polymer ?
#
loop_
_entity_poly.entity_id
_entity_poly.type
_entity_poly.pdbx_seq_one_letter_code
_entity_poly.pdbx_strand_id
1 'polypeptide(L)'
;MAPGYQGKDIPQMEHAIDQNLLTWLDYIHKHAVTTPDRHIAFDMARSIQWLLFDMVCHLCLGHPLGFIDQHEDCYGFQNVLETRLPIVEKFAIFTEVNTWIKMISHIPIVRRVLPSPKDQDGIGAIMGVAEKTVNARIAQGIPPKHNETMLDSWLRNGVDGSLAVTEVTIALFAGSDTTATSIRALLLHIITNPLIYKRLTDEIRNAATSTPIITERETKSLPYLQACILEGLRIFPPITALRERVVPPGGDTLNGVYIPEGTNIGLNLPGLLRNELSRDSAWIGFMS
;
A
#
# COMPACT_ATOMS: atom_id res chain seq x y z
N MET A 1 -0.99 11.63 14.26
CA MET A 1 -0.90 10.71 13.09
C MET A 1 -2.25 10.06 12.73
N ALA A 2 -2.98 9.45 13.69
CA ALA A 2 -4.24 8.75 13.40
C ALA A 2 -5.29 9.52 12.56
N PRO A 3 -5.51 10.84 12.74
CA PRO A 3 -6.48 11.58 11.92
C PRO A 3 -6.16 11.57 10.41
N GLY A 4 -4.88 11.68 10.04
CA GLY A 4 -4.44 11.64 8.63
C GLY A 4 -4.65 10.28 7.97
N TYR A 5 -4.50 9.18 8.71
CA TYR A 5 -4.77 7.83 8.17
C TYR A 5 -6.26 7.46 8.14
N GLN A 6 -7.11 8.15 8.90
CA GLN A 6 -8.54 7.87 8.93
C GLN A 6 -9.31 8.51 7.76
N GLY A 7 -8.66 9.35 6.95
CA GLY A 7 -9.29 10.06 5.82
C GLY A 7 -10.34 11.12 6.22
N LYS A 8 -10.74 11.18 7.49
CA LYS A 8 -11.74 12.14 8.00
C LYS A 8 -11.33 13.60 7.82
N ASP A 9 -10.02 13.86 7.81
CA ASP A 9 -9.44 15.19 7.58
C ASP A 9 -9.14 15.47 6.09
N ILE A 10 -9.40 14.51 5.20
CA ILE A 10 -9.02 14.54 3.77
C ILE A 10 -10.31 14.39 2.93
N PRO A 11 -11.20 15.41 2.91
CA PRO A 11 -12.47 15.32 2.19
C PRO A 11 -12.30 15.15 0.67
N GLN A 12 -11.12 15.45 0.13
CA GLN A 12 -10.78 15.31 -1.29
C GLN A 12 -10.09 13.97 -1.61
N MET A 13 -10.05 13.01 -0.68
CA MET A 13 -9.37 11.73 -0.88
C MET A 13 -9.87 11.00 -2.13
N GLU A 14 -11.19 10.88 -2.27
CA GLU A 14 -11.82 10.26 -3.45
C GLU A 14 -11.47 11.02 -4.73
N HIS A 15 -11.48 12.36 -4.70
CA HIS A 15 -11.13 13.17 -5.85
C HIS A 15 -9.68 12.97 -6.31
N ALA A 16 -8.72 12.85 -5.38
CA ALA A 16 -7.33 12.57 -5.71
C ALA A 16 -7.17 11.16 -6.32
N ILE A 17 -7.90 10.16 -5.82
CA ILE A 17 -7.94 8.81 -6.38
C ILE A 17 -8.49 8.84 -7.81
N ASP A 18 -9.62 9.52 -8.02
CA ASP A 18 -10.30 9.64 -9.31
C ASP A 18 -9.41 10.30 -10.36
N GLN A 19 -8.71 11.39 -10.01
CA GLN A 19 -7.79 12.05 -10.91
C GLN A 19 -6.67 11.12 -11.38
N ASN A 20 -6.05 10.37 -10.45
CA ASN A 20 -4.99 9.43 -10.82
C ASN A 20 -5.54 8.27 -11.68
N LEU A 21 -6.74 7.77 -11.38
CA LEU A 21 -7.40 6.75 -12.19
C LEU A 21 -7.68 7.25 -13.61
N LEU A 22 -8.16 8.49 -13.76
CA LEU A 22 -8.43 9.10 -15.06
C LEU A 22 -7.15 9.28 -15.87
N THR A 23 -6.08 9.80 -15.28
CA THR A 23 -4.76 9.92 -15.95
C THR A 23 -4.27 8.56 -16.40
N TRP A 24 -4.42 7.54 -15.55
CA TRP A 24 -3.98 6.19 -15.85
C TRP A 24 -4.81 5.50 -16.96
N LEU A 25 -6.14 5.67 -16.95
CA LEU A 25 -7.02 5.19 -18.01
C LEU A 25 -6.74 5.91 -19.34
N ASP A 26 -6.49 7.21 -19.31
CA ASP A 26 -6.09 7.99 -20.49
C ASP A 26 -4.75 7.49 -21.07
N TYR A 27 -3.77 7.18 -20.20
CA TYR A 27 -2.53 6.54 -20.64
C TYR A 27 -2.78 5.21 -21.35
N ILE A 28 -3.59 4.32 -20.75
CA ILE A 28 -3.94 3.03 -21.36
C ILE A 28 -4.61 3.23 -22.72
N HIS A 29 -5.59 4.14 -22.81
CA HIS A 29 -6.31 4.40 -24.05
C HIS A 29 -5.38 4.91 -25.16
N LYS A 30 -4.39 5.74 -24.82
CA LYS A 30 -3.44 6.29 -25.78
C LYS A 30 -2.36 5.30 -26.22
N HIS A 31 -1.90 4.43 -25.32
CA HIS A 31 -0.66 3.67 -25.52
C HIS A 31 -0.82 2.15 -25.56
N ALA A 32 -1.91 1.60 -25.02
CA ALA A 32 -2.05 0.16 -24.77
C ALA A 32 -3.26 -0.50 -25.46
N VAL A 33 -4.08 0.27 -26.19
CA VAL A 33 -5.23 -0.30 -26.93
C VAL A 33 -4.74 -1.10 -28.13
N THR A 34 -5.13 -2.37 -28.17
CA THR A 34 -4.90 -3.26 -29.30
C THR A 34 -5.98 -3.06 -30.37
N THR A 35 -5.58 -3.03 -31.63
CA THR A 35 -6.46 -3.03 -32.80
C THR A 35 -6.29 -4.35 -33.57
N PRO A 36 -7.22 -4.73 -34.48
CA PRO A 36 -7.09 -5.98 -35.25
C PRO A 36 -5.77 -6.11 -36.03
N ASP A 37 -5.14 -4.99 -36.38
CA ASP A 37 -3.88 -4.87 -37.09
C ASP A 37 -2.65 -4.64 -36.19
N ARG A 38 -2.84 -4.32 -34.90
CA ARG A 38 -1.75 -4.00 -33.97
C ARG A 38 -2.02 -4.55 -32.58
N HIS A 39 -1.31 -5.62 -32.23
CA HIS A 39 -1.28 -6.14 -30.87
C HIS A 39 -0.23 -5.40 -30.03
N ILE A 40 -0.64 -4.83 -28.89
CA ILE A 40 0.25 -4.16 -27.95
C ILE A 40 0.28 -4.98 -26.66
N ALA A 41 1.46 -5.48 -26.28
CA ALA A 41 1.66 -6.08 -24.98
C ALA A 41 1.76 -4.97 -23.92
N PHE A 42 0.93 -5.05 -22.88
CA PHE A 42 0.89 -4.07 -21.79
C PHE A 42 1.11 -4.77 -20.45
N ASP A 43 2.15 -4.35 -19.72
CA ASP A 43 2.42 -4.88 -18.38
C ASP A 43 1.49 -4.21 -17.36
N MET A 44 0.32 -4.81 -17.23
CA MET A 44 -0.72 -4.40 -16.28
C MET A 44 -0.17 -4.37 -14.83
N ALA A 45 0.66 -5.34 -14.47
CA ALA A 45 1.17 -5.46 -13.10
C ALA A 45 2.09 -4.29 -12.72
N ARG A 46 3.04 -3.92 -13.59
CA ARG A 46 3.89 -2.74 -13.39
C ARG A 46 3.10 -1.45 -13.45
N SER A 47 2.14 -1.36 -14.37
CA SER A 47 1.35 -0.15 -14.49
C SER A 47 0.48 0.13 -13.27
N ILE A 48 -0.06 -0.91 -12.60
CA ILE A 48 -0.76 -0.75 -11.32
C ILE A 48 0.18 -0.21 -10.26
N GLN A 49 1.43 -0.69 -10.20
CA GLN A 49 2.41 -0.19 -9.24
C GLN A 49 2.61 1.33 -9.39
N TRP A 50 2.76 1.82 -10.62
CA TRP A 50 2.93 3.25 -10.91
C TRP A 50 1.68 4.07 -10.55
N LEU A 51 0.49 3.56 -10.88
CA LEU A 51 -0.77 4.15 -10.44
C LEU A 51 -0.81 4.32 -8.91
N LEU A 52 -0.46 3.28 -8.16
CA LEU A 52 -0.55 3.31 -6.70
C LEU A 52 0.53 4.20 -6.07
N PHE A 53 1.71 4.31 -6.66
CA PHE A 53 2.70 5.31 -6.23
C PHE A 53 2.17 6.72 -6.34
N ASP A 54 1.72 7.10 -7.54
CA ASP A 54 1.24 8.46 -7.78
C ASP A 54 -0.02 8.77 -6.96
N MET A 55 -0.91 7.80 -6.78
CA MET A 55 -2.09 7.94 -5.93
C MET A 55 -1.71 8.20 -4.46
N VAL A 56 -0.81 7.41 -3.88
CA VAL A 56 -0.38 7.60 -2.48
C VAL A 56 0.42 8.90 -2.34
N CYS A 57 1.23 9.28 -3.33
CA CYS A 57 1.91 10.58 -3.37
C CYS A 57 0.90 11.73 -3.37
N HIS A 58 -0.14 11.63 -4.20
CA HIS A 58 -1.19 12.64 -4.26
C HIS A 58 -1.90 12.78 -2.92
N LEU A 59 -2.24 11.67 -2.26
CA LEU A 59 -2.87 11.69 -0.94
C LEU A 59 -1.96 12.26 0.16
N CYS A 60 -0.66 11.92 0.12
CA CYS A 60 0.29 12.34 1.14
C CYS A 60 0.81 13.77 0.95
N LEU A 61 1.08 14.18 -0.29
CA LEU A 61 1.82 15.39 -0.66
C LEU A 61 0.97 16.42 -1.39
N GLY A 62 -0.17 16.00 -1.94
CA GLY A 62 -1.09 16.86 -2.71
C GLY A 62 -0.81 16.88 -4.20
N HIS A 63 0.15 16.09 -4.68
CA HIS A 63 0.44 15.94 -6.10
C HIS A 63 1.07 14.55 -6.39
N PRO A 64 0.86 14.00 -7.59
CA PRO A 64 1.60 12.82 -8.05
C PRO A 64 3.09 13.15 -8.29
N LEU A 65 3.92 12.12 -8.45
CA LEU A 65 5.34 12.26 -8.80
C LEU A 65 5.63 11.98 -10.28
N GLY A 66 4.64 11.51 -11.04
CA GLY A 66 4.70 11.35 -12.49
C GLY A 66 5.03 9.94 -12.96
N PHE A 67 4.90 8.94 -12.09
CA PHE A 67 5.05 7.53 -12.44
C PHE A 67 4.05 7.08 -13.51
N ILE A 68 2.82 7.58 -13.48
CA ILE A 68 1.80 7.29 -14.50
C ILE A 68 2.16 7.94 -15.83
N ASP A 69 2.48 9.24 -15.80
CA ASP A 69 2.74 10.04 -17.02
C ASP A 69 3.97 9.55 -17.78
N GLN A 70 5.05 9.26 -17.05
CA GLN A 70 6.29 8.76 -17.63
C GLN A 70 6.24 7.25 -17.89
N HIS A 71 5.35 6.54 -17.19
CA HIS A 71 5.17 5.09 -17.27
C HIS A 71 6.49 4.32 -17.05
N GLU A 72 7.24 4.77 -16.05
CA GLU A 72 8.53 4.21 -15.67
C GLU A 72 8.73 4.25 -14.16
N ASP A 73 9.75 3.52 -13.69
CA ASP A 73 10.18 3.59 -12.29
C ASP A 73 10.92 4.89 -12.02
N CYS A 74 10.15 5.97 -11.86
CA CYS A 74 10.68 7.25 -11.45
C CYS A 74 11.49 7.06 -10.15
N TYR A 75 12.70 7.63 -10.11
CA TYR A 75 13.60 7.52 -8.96
C TYR A 75 14.19 6.11 -8.70
N GLY A 76 13.97 5.11 -9.57
CA GLY A 76 14.52 3.76 -9.40
C GLY A 76 14.02 3.07 -8.12
N PHE A 77 12.87 3.49 -7.61
CA PHE A 77 12.33 3.05 -6.32
C PHE A 77 11.93 1.58 -6.38
N GLN A 78 11.14 1.19 -7.39
CA GLN A 78 10.66 -0.18 -7.56
C GLN A 78 11.83 -1.15 -7.72
N ASN A 79 12.82 -0.80 -8.53
CA ASN A 79 14.00 -1.64 -8.73
C ASN A 79 14.77 -1.85 -7.41
N VAL A 80 14.92 -0.79 -6.60
CA VAL A 80 15.57 -0.90 -5.28
C VAL A 80 14.75 -1.78 -4.34
N LEU A 81 13.43 -1.67 -4.35
CA LEU A 81 12.57 -2.55 -3.56
C LEU A 81 12.72 -4.02 -3.98
N GLU A 82 12.54 -4.32 -5.25
CA GLU A 82 12.57 -5.71 -5.75
C GLU A 82 13.94 -6.38 -5.53
N THR A 83 15.02 -5.62 -5.59
CA THR A 83 16.38 -6.16 -5.43
C THR A 83 16.84 -6.20 -3.98
N ARG A 84 16.51 -5.20 -3.15
CA ARG A 84 17.05 -5.08 -1.79
C ARG A 84 16.08 -5.55 -0.71
N LEU A 85 14.78 -5.40 -0.89
CA LEU A 85 13.78 -5.76 0.12
C LEU A 85 13.83 -7.26 0.49
N PRO A 86 13.95 -8.22 -0.46
CA PRO A 86 14.03 -9.64 -0.11
C PRO A 86 15.27 -9.99 0.73
N ILE A 87 16.35 -9.20 0.60
CA ILE A 87 17.54 -9.36 1.42
C ILE A 87 17.21 -8.89 2.84
N VAL A 88 16.66 -7.68 2.98
CA VAL A 88 16.26 -7.11 4.28
C VAL A 88 15.29 -8.04 5.01
N GLU A 89 14.26 -8.56 4.32
CA GLU A 89 13.27 -9.47 4.90
C GLU A 89 13.90 -10.76 5.43
N LYS A 90 14.81 -11.38 4.66
CA LYS A 90 15.52 -12.60 5.08
C LYS A 90 16.41 -12.39 6.28
N PHE A 91 16.92 -11.18 6.49
CA PHE A 91 17.75 -10.85 7.65
C PHE A 91 16.91 -10.36 8.85
N ALA A 92 15.77 -9.72 8.61
CA ALA A 92 14.90 -9.16 9.64
C ALA A 92 14.29 -10.22 10.57
N ILE A 93 14.15 -11.48 10.10
CA ILE A 93 13.67 -12.61 10.92
C ILE A 93 14.68 -13.04 12.00
N PHE A 94 15.97 -12.71 11.84
CA PHE A 94 16.97 -13.02 12.85
C PHE A 94 17.02 -11.85 13.84
N THR A 95 16.41 -12.05 15.01
CA THR A 95 16.41 -11.06 16.11
C THR A 95 17.82 -10.60 16.47
N GLU A 96 18.80 -11.52 16.42
CA GLU A 96 20.21 -11.20 16.61
C GLU A 96 20.71 -10.22 15.57
N VAL A 97 20.40 -10.42 14.29
CA VAL A 97 20.82 -9.49 13.22
C VAL A 97 20.26 -8.10 13.46
N ASN A 98 19.02 -7.95 13.95
CA ASN A 98 18.47 -6.65 14.32
C ASN A 98 19.23 -5.99 15.49
N THR A 99 19.63 -6.76 16.50
CA THR A 99 20.48 -6.26 17.60
C THR A 99 21.85 -5.81 17.09
N TRP A 100 22.44 -6.58 16.18
CA TRP A 100 23.74 -6.27 15.59
C TRP A 100 23.65 -5.05 14.67
N ILE A 101 22.61 -4.94 13.84
CA ILE A 101 22.33 -3.76 13.01
C ILE A 101 22.25 -2.51 13.87
N LYS A 102 21.54 -2.56 15.01
CA LYS A 102 21.48 -1.43 15.95
C LYS A 102 22.88 -1.08 16.49
N MET A 103 23.66 -2.07 16.92
CA MET A 103 25.02 -1.82 17.42
C MET A 103 25.93 -1.20 16.36
N ILE A 104 25.96 -1.76 15.14
CA ILE A 104 26.82 -1.26 14.06
C ILE A 104 26.32 0.06 13.46
N SER A 105 25.03 0.40 13.60
CA SER A 105 24.48 1.68 13.13
C SER A 105 25.03 2.91 13.87
N HIS A 106 25.63 2.71 15.05
CA HIS A 106 26.37 3.74 15.77
C HIS A 106 27.76 4.00 15.16
N ILE A 107 28.26 3.12 14.28
CA ILE A 107 29.56 3.29 13.63
C ILE A 107 29.43 4.30 12.46
N PRO A 108 30.22 5.39 12.44
CA PRO A 108 30.09 6.44 11.42
C PRO A 108 30.21 5.97 9.97
N ILE A 109 31.00 4.93 9.70
CA ILE A 109 31.17 4.41 8.34
C ILE A 109 29.94 3.64 7.85
N VAL A 110 29.25 2.94 8.75
CA VAL A 110 28.02 2.19 8.44
C VAL A 110 26.88 3.15 8.14
N ARG A 111 26.83 4.29 8.85
CA ARG A 111 25.87 5.37 8.55
C ARG A 111 25.97 5.93 7.14
N ARG A 112 27.13 5.84 6.47
CA ARG A 112 27.27 6.27 5.06
C ARG A 112 26.66 5.30 4.05
N VAL A 113 26.37 4.06 4.45
CA VAL A 113 25.79 3.02 3.58
C VAL A 113 24.27 2.96 3.73
N LEU A 114 23.71 3.56 4.78
CA LEU A 114 22.27 3.66 4.98
C LEU A 114 21.65 4.68 3.99
N PRO A 115 20.40 4.44 3.54
CA PRO A 115 19.68 5.39 2.70
C PRO A 115 19.61 6.78 3.33
N SER A 116 19.78 7.80 2.49
CA SER A 116 19.84 9.19 2.88
C SER A 116 18.99 10.06 1.94
N PRO A 117 18.37 11.15 2.42
CA PRO A 117 17.63 12.10 1.58
C PRO A 117 18.44 12.73 0.43
N LYS A 118 19.76 12.58 0.46
CA LYS A 118 20.69 13.07 -0.57
C LYS A 118 20.86 12.11 -1.75
N ASP A 119 20.41 10.87 -1.61
CA ASP A 119 20.54 9.87 -2.67
C ASP A 119 19.62 10.24 -3.84
N GLN A 120 20.05 9.91 -5.06
CA GLN A 120 19.29 10.22 -6.28
C GLN A 120 18.39 9.06 -6.72
N ASP A 121 18.53 7.89 -6.09
CA ASP A 121 17.81 6.67 -6.39
C ASP A 121 17.22 5.98 -5.14
N GLY A 122 16.24 5.12 -5.36
CA GLY A 122 15.67 4.25 -4.34
C GLY A 122 14.94 4.99 -3.22
N ILE A 123 14.98 4.38 -2.03
CA ILE A 123 14.33 4.91 -0.82
C ILE A 123 14.89 6.30 -0.46
N GLY A 124 16.19 6.55 -0.67
CA GLY A 124 16.80 7.84 -0.34
C GLY A 124 16.29 8.99 -1.22
N ALA A 125 16.02 8.74 -2.51
CA ALA A 125 15.38 9.73 -3.38
C ALA A 125 13.97 10.10 -2.89
N ILE A 126 13.18 9.09 -2.49
CA ILE A 126 11.84 9.30 -1.91
C ILE A 126 11.92 10.06 -0.58
N MET A 127 12.90 9.76 0.27
CA MET A 127 13.17 10.53 1.49
C MET A 127 13.51 11.99 1.17
N GLY A 128 14.29 12.24 0.10
CA GLY A 128 14.61 13.58 -0.36
C GLY A 128 13.40 14.36 -0.87
N VAL A 129 12.48 13.69 -1.57
CA VAL A 129 11.19 14.26 -1.97
C VAL A 129 10.36 14.59 -0.73
N ALA A 130 10.22 13.65 0.21
CA ALA A 130 9.50 13.86 1.46
C ALA A 130 10.06 15.03 2.26
N GLU A 131 11.39 15.09 2.44
CA GLU A 131 12.07 16.17 3.16
C GLU A 131 11.83 17.54 2.51
N LYS A 132 11.99 17.64 1.18
CA LYS A 132 11.73 18.89 0.45
C LYS A 132 10.28 19.34 0.61
N THR A 133 9.32 18.43 0.46
CA THR A 133 7.89 18.77 0.54
C THR A 133 7.48 19.15 1.96
N VAL A 134 7.95 18.43 2.98
CA VAL A 134 7.68 18.75 4.39
C VAL A 134 8.26 20.11 4.75
N ASN A 135 9.53 20.37 4.40
CA ASN A 135 10.18 21.65 4.69
C ASN A 135 9.50 22.82 3.97
N ALA A 136 9.14 22.63 2.70
CA ALA A 136 8.39 23.63 1.95
C ALA A 136 7.02 23.91 2.58
N ARG A 137 6.32 22.86 3.04
CA ARG A 137 5.01 23.00 3.70
C ARG A 137 5.11 23.75 5.02
N ILE A 138 6.10 23.42 5.85
CA ILE A 138 6.36 24.12 7.12
C ILE A 138 6.67 25.60 6.86
N ALA A 139 7.48 25.90 5.83
CA ALA A 139 7.83 27.28 5.47
C ALA A 139 6.64 28.09 4.94
N GLN A 140 5.72 27.46 4.20
CA GLN A 140 4.49 28.09 3.68
C GLN A 140 3.41 28.30 4.75
N GLY A 141 3.52 27.57 5.87
CA GLY A 141 2.50 27.53 6.91
C GLY A 141 1.48 26.42 6.69
N ILE A 142 0.95 25.88 7.80
CA ILE A 142 -0.03 24.79 7.77
C ILE A 142 -1.35 25.34 7.23
N PRO A 143 -1.93 24.76 6.15
CA PRO A 143 -3.16 25.29 5.58
C PRO A 143 -4.37 25.17 6.55
N PRO A 144 -5.50 25.83 6.23
CA PRO A 144 -6.75 25.63 6.96
C PRO A 144 -7.48 24.33 6.53
N LYS A 145 -8.32 23.83 7.44
CA LYS A 145 -8.93 22.48 7.55
C LYS A 145 -9.61 21.86 6.31
N HIS A 146 -9.72 22.56 5.18
CA HIS A 146 -10.56 22.15 4.06
C HIS A 146 -9.83 21.79 2.76
N ASN A 147 -8.49 21.79 2.75
CA ASN A 147 -7.70 21.61 1.51
C ASN A 147 -6.65 20.48 1.53
N GLU A 148 -6.79 19.44 2.34
CA GLU A 148 -5.56 18.89 2.92
C GLU A 148 -5.22 17.42 2.73
N THR A 149 -3.92 17.24 2.58
CA THR A 149 -3.18 15.99 2.41
C THR A 149 -2.98 15.30 3.76
N MET A 150 -2.51 14.05 3.76
CA MET A 150 -2.12 13.37 5.00
C MET A 150 -1.03 14.14 5.75
N LEU A 151 -0.07 14.73 5.03
CA LEU A 151 0.99 15.55 5.60
C LEU A 151 0.43 16.74 6.38
N ASP A 152 -0.53 17.46 5.80
CA ASP A 152 -1.11 18.63 6.44
C ASP A 152 -1.89 18.27 7.71
N SER A 153 -2.67 17.17 7.66
CA SER A 153 -3.34 16.65 8.84
C SER A 153 -2.32 16.31 9.94
N TRP A 154 -1.18 15.69 9.59
CA TRP A 154 -0.15 15.39 10.57
C TRP A 154 0.48 16.64 11.19
N LEU A 155 0.91 17.59 10.37
CA LEU A 155 1.51 18.84 10.85
C LEU A 155 0.53 19.63 11.75
N ARG A 156 -0.74 19.72 11.35
CA ARG A 156 -1.78 20.36 12.18
C ARG A 156 -1.94 19.70 13.55
N ASN A 157 -1.86 18.37 13.58
CA ASN A 157 -1.98 17.59 14.79
C ASN A 157 -0.66 17.51 15.59
N GLY A 158 0.30 18.41 15.34
CA GLY A 158 1.52 18.58 16.13
C GLY A 158 2.60 17.53 15.84
N VAL A 159 2.55 16.85 14.70
CA VAL A 159 3.65 15.98 14.26
C VAL A 159 4.86 16.84 13.89
N ASP A 160 6.00 16.58 14.52
CA ASP A 160 7.26 17.25 14.22
C ASP A 160 7.70 17.03 12.77
N GLY A 161 8.39 18.00 12.17
CA GLY A 161 8.83 17.92 10.76
C GLY A 161 9.68 16.68 10.45
N SER A 162 10.60 16.30 11.34
CA SER A 162 11.45 15.11 11.13
C SER A 162 10.63 13.81 11.18
N LEU A 163 9.64 13.75 12.06
CA LEU A 163 8.70 12.65 12.13
C LEU A 163 7.77 12.63 10.91
N ALA A 164 7.32 13.80 10.43
CA ALA A 164 6.49 13.90 9.23
C ALA A 164 7.22 13.39 7.98
N VAL A 165 8.52 13.68 7.82
CA VAL A 165 9.34 13.12 6.71
C VAL A 165 9.37 11.59 6.78
N THR A 166 9.57 11.05 7.97
CA THR A 166 9.60 9.59 8.20
C THR A 166 8.25 8.96 7.88
N GLU A 167 7.16 9.55 8.37
CA GLU A 167 5.79 9.05 8.15
C GLU A 167 5.37 9.13 6.69
N VAL A 168 5.68 10.22 5.98
CA VAL A 168 5.45 10.33 4.54
C VAL A 168 6.18 9.20 3.82
N THR A 169 7.47 9.01 4.09
CA THR A 169 8.28 7.96 3.44
C THR A 169 7.68 6.57 3.68
N ILE A 170 7.26 6.29 4.91
CA ILE A 170 6.62 5.02 5.28
C ILE A 170 5.28 4.86 4.55
N ALA A 171 4.44 5.90 4.52
CA ALA A 171 3.14 5.85 3.86
C ALA A 171 3.27 5.61 2.35
N LEU A 172 4.21 6.30 1.69
CA LEU A 172 4.51 6.12 0.27
C LEU A 172 4.93 4.67 -0.03
N PHE A 173 5.78 4.09 0.81
CA PHE A 173 6.23 2.70 0.65
C PHE A 173 5.14 1.68 0.97
N ALA A 174 4.58 1.73 2.18
CA ALA A 174 3.67 0.72 2.69
C ALA A 174 2.30 0.76 2.00
N GLY A 175 1.82 1.95 1.65
CA GLY A 175 0.51 2.15 1.05
C GLY A 175 0.46 1.74 -0.42
N SER A 176 1.54 1.99 -1.18
CA SER A 176 1.56 1.71 -2.62
C SER A 176 1.76 0.22 -2.91
N ASP A 177 2.80 -0.40 -2.35
CA ASP A 177 3.23 -1.76 -2.68
C ASP A 177 2.22 -2.83 -2.23
N THR A 178 1.69 -2.71 -1.01
CA THR A 178 0.74 -3.68 -0.47
C THR A 178 -0.61 -3.62 -1.20
N THR A 179 -1.07 -2.42 -1.56
CA THR A 179 -2.31 -2.21 -2.32
C THR A 179 -2.14 -2.69 -3.77
N ALA A 180 -1.03 -2.34 -4.42
CA ALA A 180 -0.72 -2.81 -5.78
C ALA A 180 -0.65 -4.34 -5.83
N THR A 181 0.01 -4.97 -4.86
CA THR A 181 0.07 -6.43 -4.73
C THR A 181 -1.32 -7.05 -4.58
N SER A 182 -2.18 -6.45 -3.74
CA SER A 182 -3.56 -6.92 -3.55
C SER A 182 -4.37 -6.87 -4.85
N ILE A 183 -4.31 -5.73 -5.56
CA ILE A 183 -5.02 -5.53 -6.84
C ILE A 183 -4.49 -6.49 -7.89
N ARG A 184 -3.17 -6.67 -7.99
CA ARG A 184 -2.54 -7.61 -8.94
C ARG A 184 -2.99 -9.04 -8.70
N ALA A 185 -2.98 -9.50 -7.45
CA ALA A 185 -3.44 -10.83 -7.09
C ALA A 185 -4.93 -11.02 -7.38
N LEU A 186 -5.76 -10.03 -7.02
CA LEU A 186 -7.19 -10.03 -7.29
C LEU A 186 -7.47 -10.12 -8.79
N LEU A 187 -6.84 -9.27 -9.61
CA LEU A 187 -7.00 -9.27 -11.06
C LEU A 187 -6.55 -10.60 -11.66
N LEU A 188 -5.40 -11.14 -11.25
CA LEU A 188 -4.92 -12.44 -11.71
C LEU A 188 -5.97 -13.54 -11.46
N HIS A 189 -6.53 -13.62 -10.26
CA HIS A 189 -7.55 -14.62 -9.92
C HIS A 189 -8.87 -14.41 -10.66
N ILE A 190 -9.27 -13.16 -10.90
CA ILE A 190 -10.49 -12.84 -11.65
C ILE A 190 -10.32 -13.19 -13.13
N ILE A 191 -9.27 -12.71 -13.80
CA ILE A 191 -9.10 -12.89 -15.25
C ILE A 191 -8.80 -14.34 -15.64
N THR A 192 -8.24 -15.14 -14.74
CA THR A 192 -7.98 -16.57 -14.97
C THR A 192 -9.18 -17.46 -14.63
N ASN A 193 -10.28 -16.89 -14.13
CA ASN A 193 -11.52 -17.62 -13.83
C ASN A 193 -12.71 -17.03 -14.61
N PRO A 194 -13.08 -17.64 -15.76
CA PRO A 194 -14.12 -17.08 -16.64
C PRO A 194 -15.49 -16.92 -15.97
N LEU A 195 -15.84 -17.79 -15.02
CA LEU A 195 -17.11 -17.72 -14.31
C LEU A 195 -17.14 -16.51 -13.37
N ILE A 196 -16.07 -16.30 -12.61
CA ILE A 196 -15.94 -15.15 -11.71
C ILE A 196 -15.89 -13.86 -12.52
N TYR A 197 -15.06 -13.81 -13.58
CA TYR A 197 -14.96 -12.65 -14.47
C TYR A 197 -16.32 -12.25 -15.04
N LYS A 198 -17.07 -13.23 -15.57
CA LYS A 198 -18.39 -12.98 -16.15
C LYS A 198 -19.36 -12.45 -15.10
N ARG A 199 -19.49 -13.13 -13.94
CA ARG A 199 -20.43 -12.72 -12.89
C ARG A 199 -20.12 -11.32 -12.34
N LEU A 200 -18.84 -10.99 -12.14
CA LEU A 200 -18.44 -9.66 -11.69
C LEU A 200 -18.73 -8.59 -12.75
N THR A 201 -18.42 -8.87 -14.01
CA THR A 201 -18.69 -7.96 -15.11
C THR A 201 -20.19 -7.72 -15.28
N ASP A 202 -21.01 -8.77 -15.15
CA ASP A 202 -22.47 -8.68 -15.21
C ASP A 202 -23.02 -7.85 -14.05
N GLU A 203 -22.52 -8.02 -12.81
CA GLU A 203 -22.91 -7.17 -11.68
C GLU A 203 -22.59 -5.69 -11.94
N ILE A 204 -21.36 -5.38 -12.37
CA ILE A 204 -20.92 -4.00 -12.62
C ILE A 204 -21.72 -3.36 -13.76
N ARG A 205 -21.97 -4.08 -14.87
CA ARG A 205 -22.70 -3.53 -16.03
C ARG A 205 -24.18 -3.33 -15.77
N ASN A 206 -24.78 -4.15 -14.91
CA ASN A 206 -26.19 -4.03 -14.54
C ASN A 206 -26.42 -2.99 -13.43
N ALA A 207 -25.38 -2.62 -12.70
CA ALA A 207 -25.43 -1.52 -11.76
C ALA A 207 -25.49 -0.18 -12.51
N ALA A 208 -26.45 0.67 -12.17
CA ALA A 208 -26.52 2.04 -12.66
C ALA A 208 -25.49 2.91 -11.91
N THR A 209 -24.23 2.83 -12.31
CA THR A 209 -23.09 3.50 -11.66
C THR A 209 -22.73 4.81 -12.34
N SER A 210 -22.08 5.69 -11.59
CA SER A 210 -21.51 6.93 -12.12
C SER A 210 -20.41 6.66 -13.17
N THR A 211 -20.27 7.61 -14.10
CA THR A 211 -19.26 7.63 -15.17
C THR A 211 -18.57 8.99 -15.19
N PRO A 212 -17.28 9.11 -15.54
CA PRO A 212 -16.38 8.05 -16.03
C PRO A 212 -15.80 7.14 -14.92
N ILE A 213 -15.82 7.59 -13.67
CA ILE A 213 -15.35 6.83 -12.51
C ILE A 213 -16.53 6.55 -11.57
N ILE A 214 -16.59 5.32 -11.06
CA ILE A 214 -17.56 4.88 -10.06
C ILE A 214 -17.18 5.44 -8.68
N THR A 215 -18.16 5.92 -7.93
CA THR A 215 -17.92 6.47 -6.58
C THR A 215 -17.66 5.39 -5.54
N GLU A 216 -16.95 5.73 -4.47
CA GLU A 216 -16.68 4.85 -3.32
C GLU A 216 -17.99 4.30 -2.73
N ARG A 217 -19.02 5.14 -2.63
CA ARG A 217 -20.34 4.72 -2.14
C ARG A 217 -20.99 3.69 -3.04
N GLU A 218 -20.91 3.86 -4.36
CA GLU A 218 -21.45 2.90 -5.33
C GLU A 218 -20.67 1.59 -5.30
N THR A 219 -19.33 1.62 -5.23
CA THR A 219 -18.53 0.38 -5.16
C THR A 219 -18.89 -0.47 -3.93
N LYS A 220 -19.13 0.16 -2.77
CA LYS A 220 -19.57 -0.51 -1.53
C LYS A 220 -20.95 -1.17 -1.66
N SER A 221 -21.78 -0.74 -2.61
CA SER A 221 -23.10 -1.30 -2.86
C SER A 221 -23.10 -2.55 -3.75
N LEU A 222 -21.94 -2.94 -4.31
CA LEU A 222 -21.78 -4.09 -5.21
C LEU A 222 -21.34 -5.34 -4.42
N PRO A 223 -22.26 -6.22 -3.99
CA PRO A 223 -21.94 -7.29 -3.05
C PRO A 223 -20.96 -8.32 -3.62
N TYR A 224 -21.04 -8.65 -4.91
CA TYR A 224 -20.12 -9.62 -5.51
C TYR A 224 -18.72 -9.04 -5.69
N LEU A 225 -18.58 -7.75 -6.05
CA LEU A 225 -17.30 -7.04 -5.98
C LEU A 225 -16.68 -7.11 -4.58
N GLN A 226 -17.45 -6.84 -3.53
CA GLN A 226 -16.96 -6.94 -2.14
C GLN A 226 -16.51 -8.37 -1.82
N ALA A 227 -17.28 -9.38 -2.22
CA ALA A 227 -16.92 -10.79 -2.03
C ALA A 227 -15.62 -11.15 -2.77
N CYS A 228 -15.43 -10.68 -4.01
CA CYS A 228 -14.19 -10.87 -4.76
C CYS A 228 -12.98 -10.24 -4.05
N ILE A 229 -13.11 -9.00 -3.57
CA ILE A 229 -12.03 -8.31 -2.84
C ILE A 229 -11.65 -9.09 -1.58
N LEU A 230 -12.64 -9.48 -0.77
CA LEU A 230 -12.42 -10.18 0.50
C LEU A 230 -11.79 -11.57 0.27
N GLU A 231 -12.23 -12.29 -0.74
CA GLU A 231 -11.66 -13.59 -1.11
C GLU A 231 -10.26 -13.46 -1.71
N GLY A 232 -10.02 -12.43 -2.52
CA GLY A 232 -8.68 -12.11 -3.02
C GLY A 232 -7.69 -11.90 -1.88
N LEU A 233 -8.08 -11.10 -0.88
CA LEU A 233 -7.26 -10.86 0.32
C LEU A 233 -7.11 -12.10 1.21
N ARG A 234 -8.12 -12.99 1.25
CA ARG A 234 -8.05 -14.26 2.00
C ARG A 234 -7.08 -15.24 1.35
N ILE A 235 -7.15 -15.39 0.02
CA ILE A 235 -6.29 -16.29 -0.74
C ILE A 235 -4.86 -15.74 -0.81
N PHE A 236 -4.72 -14.45 -1.07
CA PHE A 236 -3.44 -13.77 -1.22
C PHE A 236 -3.38 -12.53 -0.32
N PRO A 237 -3.07 -12.69 0.98
CA PRO A 237 -2.84 -11.55 1.85
C PRO A 237 -1.53 -10.86 1.44
N PRO A 238 -1.52 -9.55 1.13
CA PRO A 238 -0.33 -8.83 0.68
C PRO A 238 0.76 -8.75 1.77
N ILE A 239 0.36 -8.80 3.05
CA ILE A 239 1.27 -8.78 4.20
C ILE A 239 1.15 -10.14 4.91
N THR A 240 2.26 -10.84 5.04
CA THR A 240 2.33 -12.17 5.68
C THR A 240 3.20 -12.19 6.94
N ALA A 241 3.69 -11.03 7.38
CA ALA A 241 4.51 -10.90 8.57
C ALA A 241 3.79 -11.43 9.83
N LEU A 242 4.58 -11.98 10.76
CA LEU A 242 4.09 -12.68 11.96
C LEU A 242 3.36 -11.78 12.98
N ARG A 243 3.36 -10.45 12.80
CA ARG A 243 2.70 -9.46 13.69
C ARG A 243 2.94 -9.74 15.18
N GLU A 244 4.20 -10.00 15.53
CA GLU A 244 4.57 -10.56 16.82
C GLU A 244 4.12 -9.68 18.01
N ARG A 245 3.82 -10.36 19.11
CA ARG A 245 3.60 -9.78 20.44
C ARG A 245 4.55 -10.46 21.43
N VAL A 246 5.13 -9.68 22.32
CA VAL A 246 5.97 -10.21 23.40
C VAL A 246 5.08 -10.49 24.60
N VAL A 247 5.19 -11.70 25.17
CA VAL A 247 4.47 -12.06 26.40
C VAL A 247 4.93 -11.13 27.54
N PRO A 248 3.98 -10.52 28.29
CA PRO A 248 4.30 -9.55 29.33
C PRO A 248 5.06 -10.19 30.51
N PRO A 249 5.64 -9.35 31.40
CA PRO A 249 6.26 -9.84 32.63
C PRO A 249 5.33 -10.72 33.45
N GLY A 250 5.84 -11.84 33.98
CA GLY A 250 5.05 -12.83 34.72
C GLY A 250 4.42 -13.95 33.87
N GLY A 251 4.49 -13.86 32.53
CA GLY A 251 3.95 -14.86 31.61
C GLY A 251 2.45 -14.71 31.35
N ASP A 252 1.92 -15.53 30.45
CA ASP A 252 0.50 -15.56 30.08
C ASP A 252 0.04 -17.00 29.77
N THR A 253 -1.26 -17.24 29.66
CA THR A 253 -1.81 -18.56 29.31
C THR A 253 -2.67 -18.48 28.05
N LEU A 254 -2.27 -19.21 27.01
CA LEU A 254 -3.01 -19.31 25.75
C LEU A 254 -3.53 -20.73 25.56
N ASN A 255 -4.85 -20.90 25.40
CA ASN A 255 -5.49 -22.21 25.24
C ASN A 255 -5.09 -23.24 26.33
N GLY A 256 -4.95 -22.78 27.58
CA GLY A 256 -4.57 -23.61 28.72
C GLY A 256 -3.07 -23.93 28.83
N VAL A 257 -2.23 -23.40 27.93
CA VAL A 257 -0.77 -23.55 27.97
C VAL A 257 -0.13 -22.28 28.51
N TYR A 258 0.65 -22.41 29.58
CA TYR A 258 1.45 -21.30 30.12
C TYR A 258 2.60 -20.99 29.16
N ILE A 259 2.76 -19.70 28.86
CA ILE A 259 3.80 -19.16 27.99
C ILE A 259 4.67 -18.22 28.85
N PRO A 260 5.99 -18.45 28.93
CA PRO A 260 6.89 -17.61 29.71
C PRO A 260 6.95 -16.17 29.21
N GLU A 261 7.24 -15.24 30.13
CA GLU A 261 7.54 -13.84 29.81
C GLU A 261 8.65 -13.72 28.76
N GLY A 262 8.59 -12.68 27.93
CA GLY A 262 9.60 -12.44 26.89
C GLY A 262 9.48 -13.32 25.65
N THR A 263 8.55 -14.28 25.60
CA THR A 263 8.30 -15.10 24.41
C THR A 263 7.64 -14.27 23.30
N ASN A 264 8.17 -14.34 22.07
CA ASN A 264 7.51 -13.76 20.89
C ASN A 264 6.43 -14.71 20.36
N ILE A 265 5.18 -14.25 20.34
CA ILE A 265 4.04 -14.97 19.76
C ILE A 265 3.67 -14.31 18.44
N GLY A 266 3.77 -15.07 17.35
CA GLY A 266 3.42 -14.64 16.00
C GLY A 266 2.17 -15.34 15.47
N LEU A 267 1.45 -14.65 14.57
CA LEU A 267 0.33 -15.21 13.83
C LEU A 267 0.79 -15.70 12.46
N ASN A 268 0.57 -16.99 12.16
CA ASN A 268 0.67 -17.49 10.79
C ASN A 268 -0.59 -17.09 10.00
N LEU A 269 -0.61 -15.87 9.48
CA LEU A 269 -1.78 -15.31 8.80
C LEU A 269 -2.19 -16.12 7.55
N PRO A 270 -1.28 -16.51 6.63
CA PRO A 270 -1.66 -17.37 5.50
C PRO A 270 -2.25 -18.72 5.93
N GLY A 271 -1.69 -19.33 6.98
CA GLY A 271 -2.20 -20.57 7.55
C GLY A 271 -3.60 -20.40 8.13
N LEU A 272 -3.82 -19.32 8.89
CA LEU A 272 -5.12 -18.99 9.46
C LEU A 272 -6.18 -18.77 8.37
N LEU A 273 -5.91 -17.89 7.39
CA LEU A 273 -6.89 -17.51 6.37
C LEU A 273 -7.26 -18.65 5.41
N ARG A 274 -6.44 -19.70 5.33
CA ARG A 274 -6.69 -20.88 4.49
C ARG A 274 -7.28 -22.05 5.25
N ASN A 275 -7.34 -22.00 6.58
CA ASN A 275 -7.87 -23.07 7.43
C ASN A 275 -9.38 -23.23 7.25
N GLU A 276 -9.84 -24.44 6.95
CA GLU A 276 -11.26 -24.77 6.74
C GLU A 276 -12.14 -24.48 7.96
N LEU A 277 -11.64 -24.72 9.18
CA LEU A 277 -12.36 -24.44 10.43
C LEU A 277 -12.65 -22.94 10.61
N SER A 278 -11.87 -22.07 9.98
CA SER A 278 -12.09 -20.62 9.99
C SER A 278 -13.02 -20.13 8.86
N ARG A 279 -13.34 -20.98 7.88
CA ARG A 279 -14.21 -20.63 6.74
C ARG A 279 -15.69 -20.69 7.10
N ASP A 280 -16.06 -21.71 7.88
CA ASP A 280 -17.46 -22.02 8.22
C ASP A 280 -18.11 -20.97 9.13
N SER A 281 -17.33 -20.16 9.84
CA SER A 281 -17.84 -19.17 10.80
C SER A 281 -18.09 -17.78 10.22
N ALA A 282 -17.72 -17.48 8.96
CA ALA A 282 -17.80 -16.11 8.44
C ALA A 282 -18.15 -15.91 6.95
N TRP A 283 -18.06 -16.91 6.05
CA TRP A 283 -17.97 -16.59 4.60
C TRP A 283 -18.85 -17.39 3.62
N ILE A 284 -19.52 -18.46 4.03
CA ILE A 284 -20.12 -19.42 3.08
C ILE A 284 -21.43 -18.92 2.40
N GLY A 285 -22.03 -17.82 2.86
CA GLY A 285 -23.32 -17.36 2.34
C GLY A 285 -23.31 -16.68 0.96
N PHE A 286 -22.15 -16.23 0.43
CA PHE A 286 -22.12 -15.31 -0.73
C PHE A 286 -21.50 -15.90 -2.01
N MET A 287 -20.82 -17.05 -1.92
CA MET A 287 -20.07 -17.62 -3.05
C MET A 287 -20.74 -18.82 -3.73
N SER A 288 -21.86 -19.32 -3.20
CA SER A 288 -22.75 -20.28 -3.87
C SER A 288 -23.70 -19.59 -4.84
#